data_AF-A0A534GHF6-F1
#
_entry.id   AF-A0A534GHF6-F1
#
_cell.length_a   1.000
_cell.length_b   1.000
_cell.length_c   1.000
_cell.angle_alpha   90.00
_cell.angle_beta   90.00
_cell.angle_gamma   90.00
#
_symmetry.space_group_name_H-M   'P 1'
#
loop_
_entity.id
_entity.type
_entity.pdbx_description
1 polymer ?
#
loop_
_entity_poly.entity_id
_entity_poly.type
_entity_poly.pdbx_seq_one_letter_code
_entity_poly.pdbx_strand_id
1 'polypeptide(L)'
;IKELQASWRTLARGAGEDLEADGQRFREAAARAFESCREYFAQQAQVRHENLERREAMLEKLTAFAAEQDVETPNWRLIVQVLADARRQWRQHSPVDRAAAKALQARFDALAGDLQGRLDAEYDQNIKAKRTLIERAERLPNEPDTRASIEQVKTLQRQWQAVGLVPRDEENTLWTAFRQQCDAVFARREQESAAYREGLEANRARGIALCETAEGIAALSGPPLLEAAHRLEALHGEFDTLELPRTATRSLRERFARAAERCAAAVTREQALEARRVWTDLFEVANCLRGYALAVARQSDPDERATLRARTEAAMATRPDWPRDAGAILGQQLSKADAGDVPTDVAANEAVLRRLCIRAEVLTDVPTPPEDQGFRREYQLQRLVHSMGQGVSADPAQLDALALEWLAAGPVEEEAYTRLLARFERCRDTRLRTDNRGR
;
A
#
# COMPACT_ATOMS: atom_id res chain seq x y z
N ILE A 1 -25.81 58.89 75.01
CA ILE A 1 -26.99 59.79 75.09
C ILE A 1 -28.31 59.01 75.26
N LYS A 2 -28.66 58.06 74.37
CA LYS A 2 -29.91 57.28 74.50
C LYS A 2 -30.03 56.50 75.82
N GLU A 3 -28.95 55.87 76.28
CA GLU A 3 -28.89 55.21 77.58
C GLU A 3 -29.05 56.19 78.73
N LEU A 4 -28.33 57.32 78.71
CA LEU A 4 -28.49 58.40 79.70
C LEU A 4 -29.92 58.94 79.75
N GLN A 5 -30.60 59.08 78.61
CA GLN A 5 -32.01 59.49 78.54
C GLN A 5 -32.95 58.43 79.10
N ALA A 6 -32.66 57.14 78.90
CA ALA A 6 -33.42 56.04 79.49
C ALA A 6 -33.25 56.00 81.02
N SER A 7 -32.00 56.13 81.50
CA SER A 7 -31.68 56.20 82.93
C SER A 7 -32.31 57.42 83.60
N TRP A 8 -32.33 58.58 82.93
CA TRP A 8 -33.03 59.77 83.42
C TRP A 8 -34.55 59.54 83.57
N ARG A 9 -35.20 58.88 82.59
CA ARG A 9 -36.65 58.57 82.66
C ARG A 9 -37.01 57.64 83.80
N THR A 10 -36.13 56.71 84.16
CA THR A 10 -36.32 55.84 85.33
C THR A 10 -36.11 56.57 86.65
N LEU A 11 -35.11 57.46 86.73
CA LEU A 11 -34.82 58.26 87.93
C LEU A 11 -35.90 59.34 88.19
N ALA A 12 -36.46 59.93 87.13
CA ALA A 12 -37.48 60.98 87.22
C ALA A 12 -38.86 60.49 87.74
N ARG A 13 -39.14 59.18 87.74
CA ARG A 13 -40.43 58.61 88.21
C ARG A 13 -40.64 58.65 89.74
N GLY A 14 -39.68 59.16 90.51
CA GLY A 14 -39.75 59.22 91.98
C GLY A 14 -39.13 60.46 92.63
N ALA A 15 -38.93 61.56 91.89
CA ALA A 15 -38.32 62.78 92.41
C ALA A 15 -39.37 63.85 92.81
N GLY A 16 -39.02 64.72 93.77
CA GLY A 16 -39.86 65.82 94.29
C GLY A 16 -39.81 67.13 93.47
N GLU A 17 -40.26 68.23 94.08
CA GLU A 17 -40.77 69.52 93.52
C GLU A 17 -39.97 70.28 92.42
N ASP A 18 -38.86 69.78 91.87
CA ASP A 18 -38.02 70.49 90.86
C ASP A 18 -37.77 69.71 89.55
N LEU A 19 -38.59 68.67 89.30
CA LEU A 19 -38.48 67.74 88.18
C LEU A 19 -38.44 68.38 86.78
N GLU A 20 -39.20 69.45 86.56
CA GLU A 20 -39.26 70.17 85.28
C GLU A 20 -37.94 70.90 84.99
N ALA A 21 -37.39 71.59 85.99
CA ALA A 21 -36.16 72.38 85.85
C ALA A 21 -34.94 71.49 85.61
N ASP A 22 -34.78 70.40 86.36
CA ASP A 22 -33.69 69.46 86.14
C ASP A 22 -33.86 68.65 84.84
N GLY A 23 -35.10 68.34 84.47
CA GLY A 23 -35.42 67.76 83.17
C GLY A 23 -34.99 68.65 82.01
N GLN A 24 -35.18 69.97 82.13
CA GLN A 24 -34.73 70.94 81.14
C GLN A 24 -33.20 71.01 81.06
N ARG A 25 -32.51 71.08 82.20
CA ARG A 25 -31.02 71.08 82.25
C ARG A 25 -30.42 69.82 81.61
N PHE A 26 -31.00 68.66 81.90
CA PHE A 26 -30.56 67.40 81.28
C PHE A 26 -30.81 67.39 79.76
N ARG A 27 -31.96 67.88 79.29
CA ARG A 27 -32.27 68.01 77.85
C ARG A 27 -31.26 68.93 77.15
N GLU A 28 -30.92 70.07 77.74
CA GLU A 28 -29.95 71.02 77.19
C GLU A 28 -28.53 70.46 77.12
N ALA A 29 -28.08 69.77 78.19
CA ALA A 29 -26.78 69.10 78.20
C ALA A 29 -26.71 67.96 77.18
N ALA A 30 -27.79 67.16 77.07
CA ALA A 30 -27.89 66.10 76.06
C ALA A 30 -27.94 66.65 74.64
N ALA A 31 -28.63 67.77 74.40
CA ALA A 31 -28.68 68.45 73.10
C ALA A 31 -27.28 68.96 72.71
N ARG A 32 -26.57 69.61 73.63
CA ARG A 32 -25.20 70.10 73.40
C ARG A 32 -24.22 68.97 73.11
N ALA A 33 -24.34 67.83 73.81
CA ALA A 33 -23.53 66.64 73.57
C ALA A 33 -23.88 65.93 72.24
N PHE A 34 -25.12 66.05 71.76
CA PHE A 34 -25.53 65.49 70.46
C PHE A 34 -25.12 66.39 69.29
N GLU A 35 -25.00 67.70 69.51
CA GLU A 35 -24.62 68.69 68.49
C GLU A 35 -23.30 68.30 67.80
N SER A 36 -22.30 67.83 68.55
CA SER A 36 -21.01 67.38 68.01
C SER A 36 -21.10 66.15 67.10
N CYS A 37 -22.20 65.39 67.17
CA CYS A 37 -22.44 64.22 66.31
C CYS A 37 -23.49 64.49 65.22
N ARG A 38 -24.14 65.66 65.23
CA ARG A 38 -25.21 66.00 64.27
C ARG A 38 -24.70 65.96 62.83
N GLU A 39 -23.53 66.53 62.57
CA GLU A 39 -22.90 66.54 61.25
C GLU A 39 -22.59 65.12 60.76
N TYR A 40 -22.04 64.26 61.62
CA TYR A 40 -21.76 62.86 61.30
C TYR A 40 -23.04 62.09 60.94
N PHE A 41 -24.11 62.22 61.73
CA PHE A 41 -25.37 61.55 61.43
C PHE A 41 -26.08 62.12 60.20
N ALA A 42 -25.94 63.42 59.93
CA ALA A 42 -26.43 64.06 58.72
C ALA A 42 -25.68 63.54 57.48
N GLN A 43 -24.35 63.45 57.53
CA GLN A 43 -23.53 62.85 56.47
C GLN A 43 -23.87 61.37 56.25
N GLN A 44 -24.07 60.61 57.33
CA GLN A 44 -24.52 59.22 57.19
C GLN A 44 -25.94 59.08 56.63
N ALA A 45 -26.85 59.98 56.99
CA ALA A 45 -28.20 60.01 56.42
C ALA A 45 -28.13 60.35 54.92
N GLN A 46 -27.29 61.29 54.53
CA GLN A 46 -27.02 61.65 53.14
C GLN A 46 -26.44 60.46 52.35
N VAL A 47 -25.43 59.76 52.87
CA VAL A 47 -24.87 58.56 52.22
C VAL A 47 -25.92 57.46 52.06
N ARG A 48 -26.77 57.23 53.07
CA ARG A 48 -27.87 56.25 52.96
C ARG A 48 -28.90 56.66 51.92
N HIS A 49 -29.20 57.96 51.81
CA HIS A 49 -30.12 58.49 50.81
C HIS A 49 -29.54 58.36 49.39
N GLU A 50 -28.29 58.76 49.16
CA GLU A 50 -27.61 58.61 47.86
C GLU A 50 -27.49 57.13 47.45
N ASN A 51 -27.19 56.23 48.39
CA ASN A 51 -27.17 54.79 48.11
C ASN A 51 -28.56 54.25 47.78
N LEU A 52 -29.61 54.78 48.40
CA LEU A 52 -30.99 54.41 48.10
C LEU A 52 -31.37 54.82 46.67
N GLU A 53 -31.09 56.07 46.29
CA GLU A 53 -31.31 56.57 44.92
C GLU A 53 -30.54 55.76 43.88
N ARG A 54 -29.28 55.38 44.18
CA ARG A 54 -28.48 54.52 43.29
C ARG A 54 -29.09 53.11 43.13
N ARG A 55 -29.62 52.52 44.21
CA ARG A 55 -30.32 51.23 44.14
C ARG A 55 -31.61 51.32 43.33
N GLU A 56 -32.39 52.39 43.51
CA GLU A 56 -33.62 52.65 42.74
C GLU A 56 -33.31 52.82 41.26
N ALA A 57 -32.34 53.68 40.92
CA ALA A 57 -31.92 53.89 39.53
C ALA A 57 -31.40 52.62 38.86
N MET A 58 -30.66 51.77 39.60
CA MET A 58 -30.20 50.49 39.09
C MET A 58 -31.37 49.51 38.86
N LEU A 59 -32.34 49.46 39.78
CA LEU A 59 -33.53 48.63 39.62
C LEU A 59 -34.41 49.06 38.44
N GLU A 60 -34.56 50.36 38.20
CA GLU A 60 -35.26 50.85 37.01
C GLU A 60 -34.54 50.41 35.73
N LYS A 61 -33.20 50.53 35.68
CA LYS A 61 -32.41 50.02 34.55
C LYS A 61 -32.55 48.51 34.36
N LEU A 62 -32.52 47.73 35.44
CA LEU A 62 -32.68 46.27 35.39
C LEU A 62 -34.10 45.87 34.95
N THR A 63 -35.11 46.62 35.39
CA THR A 63 -36.52 46.41 35.00
C THR A 63 -36.70 46.70 33.51
N ALA A 64 -36.21 47.84 33.03
CA ALA A 64 -36.25 48.19 31.60
C ALA A 64 -35.52 47.15 30.75
N PHE A 65 -34.31 46.76 31.17
CA PHE A 65 -33.54 45.70 30.50
C PHE A 65 -34.33 44.39 30.41
N ALA A 66 -34.94 43.94 31.52
CA ALA A 66 -35.72 42.69 31.55
C ALA A 66 -36.95 42.75 30.63
N ALA A 67 -37.61 43.91 30.53
CA ALA A 67 -38.77 44.13 29.67
C ALA A 67 -38.41 44.21 28.18
N GLU A 68 -37.21 44.71 27.85
CA GLU A 68 -36.69 44.82 26.48
C GLU A 68 -36.11 43.52 25.93
N GLN A 69 -35.95 42.47 26.76
CA GLN A 69 -35.43 41.20 26.26
C GLN A 69 -36.44 40.51 25.35
N ASP A 70 -35.98 40.14 24.15
CA ASP A 70 -36.72 39.30 23.23
C ASP A 70 -37.08 37.95 23.89
N VAL A 71 -38.30 37.45 23.65
CA VAL A 71 -38.79 36.22 24.27
C VAL A 71 -38.27 34.97 23.56
N GLU A 72 -37.98 35.06 22.25
CA GLU A 72 -37.55 33.94 21.41
C GLU A 72 -36.03 33.88 21.25
N THR A 73 -35.35 35.03 21.20
CA THR A 73 -33.90 35.11 21.01
C THR A 73 -33.20 36.07 21.99
N PRO A 74 -33.24 35.79 23.32
CA PRO A 74 -32.56 36.63 24.31
C PRO A 74 -31.04 36.70 24.07
N ASN A 75 -30.44 37.87 24.32
CA ASN A 75 -28.98 38.00 24.31
C ASN A 75 -28.40 37.46 25.63
N TRP A 76 -28.20 36.14 25.69
CA TRP A 76 -27.72 35.46 26.90
C TRP A 76 -26.39 35.98 27.43
N ARG A 77 -25.46 36.41 26.55
CA ARG A 77 -24.19 37.01 26.97
C ARG A 77 -24.40 38.32 27.71
N LEU A 78 -25.31 39.15 27.22
CA LEU A 78 -25.63 40.43 27.85
C LEU A 78 -26.37 40.21 29.18
N ILE A 79 -27.29 39.25 29.26
CA ILE A 79 -27.99 38.89 30.51
C ILE A 79 -26.99 38.48 31.60
N VAL A 80 -26.00 37.63 31.27
CA VAL A 80 -24.93 37.24 32.21
C VAL A 80 -24.16 38.46 32.73
N GLN A 81 -23.77 39.37 31.84
CA GLN A 81 -23.03 40.59 32.21
C GLN A 81 -23.87 41.50 33.11
N VAL A 82 -25.12 41.77 32.72
CA VAL A 82 -26.04 42.63 33.46
C VAL A 82 -26.35 42.06 34.85
N LEU A 83 -26.59 40.75 34.97
CA LEU A 83 -26.82 40.10 36.28
C LEU A 83 -25.59 40.20 37.19
N ALA A 84 -24.39 39.96 36.66
CA ALA A 84 -23.15 40.08 37.43
C ALA A 84 -22.92 41.52 37.92
N ASP A 85 -23.17 42.49 37.04
CA ASP A 85 -23.03 43.92 37.32
C ASP A 85 -24.08 44.41 38.32
N ALA A 86 -25.34 44.00 38.18
CA ALA A 86 -26.42 44.36 39.09
C ALA A 86 -26.15 43.83 40.50
N ARG A 87 -25.71 42.57 40.64
CA ARG A 87 -25.30 41.98 41.94
C ARG A 87 -24.11 42.71 42.55
N ARG A 88 -23.14 43.13 41.74
CA ARG A 88 -21.98 43.92 42.20
C ARG A 88 -22.42 45.29 42.71
N GLN A 89 -23.19 46.04 41.94
CA GLN A 89 -23.67 47.38 42.30
C GLN A 89 -24.57 47.33 43.54
N TRP A 90 -25.45 46.31 43.63
CA TRP A 90 -26.31 46.11 44.80
C TRP A 90 -25.53 45.96 46.10
N ARG A 91 -24.42 45.20 46.08
CA ARG A 91 -23.50 45.04 47.22
C ARG A 91 -22.73 46.32 47.54
N GLN A 92 -22.33 47.08 46.53
CA GLN A 92 -21.55 48.31 46.69
C GLN A 92 -22.37 49.47 47.27
N HIS A 93 -23.66 49.58 46.95
CA HIS A 93 -24.53 50.66 47.43
C HIS A 93 -25.13 50.32 48.79
N SER A 94 -24.29 50.34 49.83
CA SER A 94 -24.64 50.07 51.23
C SER A 94 -23.84 51.02 52.12
N PRO A 95 -24.36 51.49 53.28
CA PRO A 95 -25.66 51.18 53.89
C PRO A 95 -26.84 51.97 53.29
N VAL A 96 -28.05 51.50 53.57
CA VAL A 96 -29.35 52.14 53.22
C VAL A 96 -30.30 52.08 54.43
N ASP A 97 -31.36 52.89 54.45
CA ASP A 97 -32.38 52.85 55.51
C ASP A 97 -33.12 51.51 55.53
N ARG A 98 -33.35 50.94 56.72
CA ARG A 98 -33.94 49.59 56.87
C ARG A 98 -35.37 49.49 56.36
N ALA A 99 -36.19 50.53 56.52
CA ALA A 99 -37.59 50.51 56.08
C ALA A 99 -37.68 50.53 54.55
N ALA A 100 -36.88 51.39 53.90
CA ALA A 100 -36.81 51.48 52.44
C ALA A 100 -36.10 50.27 51.80
N ALA A 101 -35.09 49.70 52.47
CA ALA A 101 -34.32 48.58 51.95
C ALA A 101 -35.15 47.31 51.71
N LYS A 102 -36.17 47.05 52.54
CA LYS A 102 -36.93 45.79 52.47
C LYS A 102 -37.70 45.66 51.16
N ALA A 103 -38.38 46.72 50.72
CA ALA A 103 -39.16 46.71 49.49
C ALA A 103 -38.26 46.60 48.25
N LEU A 104 -37.16 47.36 48.21
CA LEU A 104 -36.20 47.31 47.11
C LEU A 104 -35.48 45.96 47.03
N GLN A 105 -35.14 45.35 48.17
CA GLN A 105 -34.54 44.01 48.22
C GLN A 105 -35.47 42.96 47.62
N ALA A 106 -36.75 42.94 48.00
CA ALA A 106 -37.71 42.01 47.42
C ALA A 106 -37.85 42.19 45.90
N ARG A 107 -37.86 43.43 45.41
CA ARG A 107 -37.92 43.72 43.97
C ARG A 107 -36.64 43.28 43.24
N PHE A 108 -35.47 43.50 43.83
CA PHE A 108 -34.19 43.03 43.29
C PHE A 108 -34.14 41.51 43.19
N ASP A 109 -34.49 40.82 44.28
CA ASP A 109 -34.44 39.35 44.33
C ASP A 109 -35.41 38.73 43.32
N ALA A 110 -36.61 39.31 43.15
CA ALA A 110 -37.57 38.85 42.16
C ALA A 110 -37.05 39.02 40.72
N LEU A 111 -36.54 40.20 40.35
CA LEU A 111 -36.03 40.47 38.99
C LEU A 111 -34.76 39.67 38.68
N ALA A 112 -33.80 39.67 39.60
CA ALA A 112 -32.56 38.92 39.43
C ALA A 112 -32.81 37.41 39.43
N GLY A 113 -33.80 36.94 40.21
CA GLY A 113 -34.24 35.56 40.25
C GLY A 113 -34.90 35.11 38.95
N ASP A 114 -35.80 35.91 38.39
CA ASP A 114 -36.44 35.63 37.10
C ASP A 114 -35.42 35.53 35.96
N LEU A 115 -34.56 36.55 35.80
CA LEU A 115 -33.50 36.55 34.79
C LEU A 115 -32.51 35.39 34.98
N GLN A 116 -32.15 35.06 36.22
CA GLN A 116 -31.29 33.91 36.51
C GLN A 116 -31.99 32.59 36.16
N GLY A 117 -33.28 32.41 36.49
CA GLY A 117 -34.02 31.20 36.17
C GLY A 117 -34.16 30.96 34.67
N ARG A 118 -34.34 32.02 33.87
CA ARG A 118 -34.32 31.93 32.40
C ARG A 118 -32.96 31.51 31.86
N LEU A 119 -31.88 32.08 32.41
CA LEU A 119 -30.51 31.72 32.05
C LEU A 119 -30.18 30.27 32.42
N ASP A 120 -30.59 29.81 33.61
CA ASP A 120 -30.36 28.44 34.06
C ASP A 120 -31.12 27.43 33.18
N ALA A 121 -32.35 27.76 32.77
CA ALA A 121 -33.11 26.93 31.84
C ALA A 121 -32.43 26.81 30.47
N GLU A 122 -31.86 27.90 29.95
CA GLU A 122 -31.07 27.89 28.72
C GLU A 122 -29.79 27.05 28.86
N TYR A 123 -29.08 27.20 29.99
CA TYR A 123 -27.91 26.37 30.31
C TYR A 123 -28.25 24.88 30.32
N ASP A 124 -29.34 24.49 30.96
CA ASP A 124 -29.79 23.10 30.99
C ASP A 124 -30.11 22.55 29.59
N GLN A 125 -30.73 23.36 28.73
CA GLN A 125 -31.01 22.99 27.34
C GLN A 125 -29.72 22.79 26.54
N ASN A 126 -28.78 23.73 26.64
CA ASN A 126 -27.50 23.66 25.96
C ASN A 126 -26.62 22.50 26.47
N ILE A 127 -26.63 22.21 27.77
CA ILE A 127 -25.95 21.04 28.36
C ILE A 127 -26.55 19.75 27.79
N LYS A 128 -27.88 19.61 27.74
CA LYS A 128 -28.54 18.43 27.15
C LYS A 128 -28.20 18.26 25.66
N ALA A 129 -28.20 19.36 24.90
CA ALA A 129 -27.81 19.34 23.49
C ALA A 129 -26.35 18.86 23.33
N LYS A 130 -25.41 19.41 24.10
CA LYS A 130 -24.00 18.99 24.10
C LYS A 130 -23.83 17.53 24.51
N ARG A 131 -24.54 17.04 25.53
CA ARG A 131 -24.54 15.61 25.91
C ARG A 131 -25.02 14.71 24.79
N THR A 132 -26.09 15.10 24.09
CA THR A 132 -26.59 14.36 22.91
C THR A 132 -25.54 14.30 21.79
N LEU A 133 -24.76 15.38 21.57
CA LEU A 133 -23.66 15.38 20.61
C LEU A 133 -22.53 14.43 21.03
N ILE A 134 -22.23 14.34 22.33
CA ILE A 134 -21.25 13.40 22.88
C ILE A 134 -21.70 11.96 22.64
N GLU A 135 -22.93 11.61 23.00
CA GLU A 135 -23.47 10.25 22.79
C GLU A 135 -23.46 9.85 21.30
N ARG A 136 -23.65 10.81 20.40
CA ARG A 136 -23.51 10.57 18.95
C ARG A 136 -22.05 10.33 18.58
N ALA A 137 -21.12 11.13 19.12
CA ALA A 137 -19.69 10.96 18.88
C ALA A 137 -19.15 9.63 19.43
N GLU A 138 -19.64 9.14 20.57
CA GLU A 138 -19.23 7.88 21.21
C GLU A 138 -19.46 6.64 20.33
N ARG A 139 -20.42 6.70 19.41
CA ARG A 139 -20.72 5.58 18.51
C ARG A 139 -19.76 5.50 17.31
N LEU A 140 -19.21 6.64 16.89
CA LEU A 140 -18.43 6.77 15.65
C LEU A 140 -17.14 5.94 15.62
N PRO A 141 -16.37 5.76 16.72
CA PRO A 141 -15.18 4.92 16.69
C PRO A 141 -15.43 3.48 16.30
N ASN A 142 -16.66 2.97 16.49
CA ASN A 142 -17.03 1.57 16.24
C ASN A 142 -17.74 1.36 14.89
N GLU A 143 -18.05 2.42 14.14
CA GLU A 143 -18.70 2.32 12.83
C GLU A 143 -17.74 1.75 11.77
N PRO A 144 -18.20 0.90 10.83
CA PRO A 144 -17.30 0.24 9.87
C PRO A 144 -16.63 1.25 8.92
N ASP A 145 -17.32 2.32 8.52
CA ASP A 145 -16.79 3.33 7.61
C ASP A 145 -16.12 4.49 8.37
N THR A 146 -14.80 4.44 8.44
CA THR A 146 -13.96 5.49 9.06
C THR A 146 -14.11 6.85 8.35
N ARG A 147 -14.32 6.87 7.02
CA ARG A 147 -14.44 8.12 6.25
C ARG A 147 -15.78 8.79 6.53
N ALA A 148 -16.87 8.03 6.55
CA ALA A 148 -18.18 8.54 6.94
C ALA A 148 -18.14 9.06 8.39
N SER A 149 -17.48 8.35 9.30
CA SER A 149 -17.30 8.75 10.70
C SER A 149 -16.58 10.09 10.86
N ILE A 150 -15.55 10.36 10.05
CA ILE A 150 -14.84 11.66 10.05
C ILE A 150 -15.75 12.82 9.60
N GLU A 151 -16.57 12.62 8.57
CA GLU A 151 -17.51 13.67 8.12
C GLU A 151 -18.61 13.92 9.17
N GLN A 152 -19.04 12.88 9.87
CA GLN A 152 -19.94 13.00 11.01
C GLN A 152 -19.29 13.78 12.16
N VAL A 153 -18.03 13.48 12.52
CA VAL A 153 -17.28 14.26 13.54
C VAL A 153 -17.23 15.75 13.17
N LYS A 154 -16.91 16.09 11.92
CA LYS A 154 -16.89 17.51 11.48
C LYS A 154 -18.26 18.17 11.61
N THR A 155 -19.32 17.44 11.32
CA THR A 155 -20.71 17.91 11.48
C THR A 155 -21.03 18.15 12.95
N LEU A 156 -20.69 17.20 13.83
CA LEU A 156 -20.89 17.32 15.27
C LEU A 156 -20.07 18.49 15.85
N GLN A 157 -18.85 18.74 15.38
CA GLN A 157 -18.03 19.89 15.80
C GLN A 157 -18.68 21.23 15.43
N ARG A 158 -19.28 21.34 14.23
CA ARG A 158 -20.04 22.54 13.84
C ARG A 158 -21.30 22.71 14.69
N GLN A 159 -22.02 21.61 14.94
CA GLN A 159 -23.18 21.61 15.82
C GLN A 159 -22.80 22.04 17.24
N TRP A 160 -21.68 21.55 17.76
CA TRP A 160 -21.15 21.94 19.08
C TRP A 160 -20.92 23.44 19.21
N GLN A 161 -20.29 24.05 18.20
CA GLN A 161 -20.02 25.49 18.16
C GLN A 161 -21.29 26.33 18.05
N ALA A 162 -22.34 25.76 17.47
CA ALA A 162 -23.65 26.40 17.35
C ALA A 162 -24.48 26.28 18.64
N VAL A 163 -24.16 25.34 19.54
CA VAL A 163 -24.82 25.28 20.86
C VAL A 163 -24.46 26.52 21.67
N GLY A 164 -25.46 27.09 22.33
CA GLY A 164 -25.36 28.31 23.11
C GLY A 164 -24.49 28.17 24.37
N LEU A 165 -24.61 29.16 25.26
CA LEU A 165 -23.78 29.25 26.45
C LEU A 165 -24.13 28.16 27.47
N VAL A 166 -23.13 27.74 28.24
CA VAL A 166 -23.26 26.91 29.45
C VAL A 166 -22.29 27.45 30.51
N PRO A 167 -22.42 27.04 31.79
CA PRO A 167 -21.45 27.38 32.83
C PRO A 167 -20.04 26.89 32.46
N ARG A 168 -19.01 27.67 32.83
CA ARG A 168 -17.62 27.41 32.41
C ARG A 168 -17.11 26.01 32.78
N ASP A 169 -17.43 25.54 33.98
CA ASP A 169 -16.95 24.24 34.47
C ASP A 169 -17.64 23.07 33.74
N GLU A 170 -18.93 23.23 33.41
CA GLU A 170 -19.67 22.29 32.58
C GLU A 170 -19.14 22.28 31.14
N GLU A 171 -18.89 23.45 30.53
CA GLU A 171 -18.32 23.51 29.16
C GLU A 171 -16.99 22.76 29.09
N ASN A 172 -16.09 22.96 30.06
CA ASN A 172 -14.79 22.28 30.09
C ASN A 172 -14.94 20.76 30.17
N THR A 173 -15.85 20.30 31.02
CA THR A 173 -16.12 18.87 31.23
C THR A 173 -16.70 18.24 29.98
N LEU A 174 -17.76 18.85 29.44
CA LEU A 174 -18.45 18.39 28.23
C LEU A 174 -17.51 18.44 27.01
N TRP A 175 -16.72 19.51 26.86
CA TRP A 175 -15.77 19.64 25.75
C TRP A 175 -14.67 18.57 25.80
N THR A 176 -14.14 18.28 26.99
CA THR A 176 -13.12 17.25 27.16
C THR A 176 -13.67 15.88 26.75
N ALA A 177 -14.87 15.53 27.21
CA ALA A 177 -15.54 14.29 26.82
C ALA A 177 -15.82 14.21 25.31
N PHE A 178 -16.38 15.28 24.73
CA PHE A 178 -16.66 15.34 23.29
C PHE A 178 -15.38 15.20 22.45
N ARG A 179 -14.33 15.92 22.84
CA ARG A 179 -13.04 15.89 22.14
C ARG A 179 -12.43 14.51 22.17
N GLN A 180 -12.46 13.83 23.32
CA GLN A 180 -11.93 12.47 23.45
C GLN A 180 -12.54 11.51 22.43
N GLN A 181 -13.86 11.58 22.23
CA GLN A 181 -14.55 10.73 21.24
C GLN A 181 -14.18 11.11 19.79
N CYS A 182 -14.03 12.40 19.51
CA CYS A 182 -13.58 12.86 18.19
C CYS A 182 -12.15 12.40 17.90
N ASP A 183 -11.24 12.54 18.87
CA ASP A 183 -9.83 12.16 18.75
C ASP A 183 -9.69 10.65 18.52
N ALA A 184 -10.55 9.82 19.13
CA ALA A 184 -10.58 8.37 18.89
C ALA A 184 -10.86 7.99 17.43
N VAL A 185 -11.78 8.69 16.73
CA VAL A 185 -12.07 8.45 15.31
C VAL A 185 -10.85 8.79 14.44
N PHE A 186 -10.16 9.89 14.73
CA PHE A 186 -8.96 10.28 13.98
C PHE A 186 -7.78 9.34 14.25
N ALA A 187 -7.60 8.90 15.49
CA ALA A 187 -6.57 7.93 15.86
C ALA A 187 -6.77 6.59 15.12
N ARG A 188 -8.01 6.11 15.01
CA ARG A 188 -8.33 4.92 14.21
C ARG A 188 -7.93 5.07 12.74
N ARG A 189 -8.25 6.20 12.12
CA ARG A 189 -7.85 6.48 10.73
C ARG A 189 -6.33 6.48 10.55
N GLU A 190 -5.60 7.03 11.53
CA GLU A 190 -4.15 7.04 11.51
C GLU A 190 -3.58 5.62 11.61
N GLN A 191 -4.13 4.80 12.52
CA GLN A 191 -3.77 3.37 12.65
C GLN A 191 -4.05 2.59 11.37
N GLU A 192 -5.24 2.75 10.76
CA GLU A 192 -5.59 2.11 9.47
C GLU A 192 -4.62 2.53 8.36
N SER A 193 -4.27 3.83 8.30
CA SER A 193 -3.32 4.33 7.32
C SER A 193 -1.89 3.81 7.55
N ALA A 194 -1.46 3.68 8.81
CA ALA A 194 -0.16 3.13 9.18
C ALA A 194 -0.08 1.64 8.82
N ALA A 195 -1.08 0.85 9.20
CA ALA A 195 -1.15 -0.58 8.89
C ALA A 195 -1.19 -0.82 7.38
N TYR A 196 -1.94 -0.01 6.63
CA TYR A 196 -1.96 -0.08 5.17
C TYR A 196 -0.58 0.21 4.55
N ARG A 197 0.13 1.25 5.04
CA ARG A 197 1.50 1.55 4.58
C ARG A 197 2.48 0.42 4.91
N GLU A 198 2.39 -0.15 6.09
CA GLU A 198 3.22 -1.28 6.50
C GLU A 198 2.97 -2.51 5.60
N GLY A 199 1.70 -2.80 5.31
CA GLY A 199 1.33 -3.86 4.36
C GLY A 199 1.91 -3.64 2.96
N LEU A 200 1.86 -2.41 2.45
CA LEU A 200 2.47 -2.06 1.16
C LEU A 200 4.00 -2.21 1.16
N GLU A 201 4.69 -1.82 2.24
CA GLU A 201 6.14 -2.00 2.35
C GLU A 201 6.53 -3.48 2.51
N ALA A 202 5.73 -4.27 3.23
CA ALA A 202 5.90 -5.72 3.30
C ALA A 202 5.72 -6.37 1.90
N ASN A 203 4.69 -5.97 1.16
CA ASN A 203 4.49 -6.42 -0.23
C ASN A 203 5.63 -5.99 -1.15
N ARG A 204 6.18 -4.77 -0.96
CA ARG A 204 7.36 -4.31 -1.68
C ARG A 204 8.57 -5.21 -1.42
N ALA A 205 8.83 -5.55 -0.16
CA ALA A 205 9.92 -6.44 0.22
C ALA A 205 9.72 -7.84 -0.40
N ARG A 206 8.50 -8.38 -0.38
CA ARG A 206 8.16 -9.63 -1.08
C ARG A 206 8.38 -9.54 -2.59
N GLY A 207 7.97 -8.44 -3.23
CA GLY A 207 8.21 -8.20 -4.65
C GLY A 207 9.69 -8.12 -5.01
N ILE A 208 10.53 -7.57 -4.14
CA ILE A 208 11.99 -7.59 -4.29
C ILE A 208 12.53 -9.02 -4.21
N ALA A 209 12.12 -9.80 -3.20
CA ALA A 209 12.56 -11.18 -3.04
C ALA A 209 12.14 -12.10 -4.21
N LEU A 210 10.95 -11.88 -4.78
CA LEU A 210 10.50 -12.57 -5.99
C LEU A 210 11.36 -12.21 -7.21
N CYS A 211 11.71 -10.92 -7.37
CA CYS A 211 12.67 -10.51 -8.41
C CYS A 211 14.02 -11.21 -8.24
N GLU A 212 14.58 -11.22 -7.02
CA GLU A 212 15.87 -11.87 -6.72
C GLU A 212 15.83 -13.37 -6.97
N THR A 213 14.72 -14.03 -6.64
CA THR A 213 14.53 -15.45 -6.93
C THR A 213 14.51 -15.71 -8.43
N ALA A 214 13.75 -14.92 -9.20
CA ALA A 214 13.72 -15.05 -10.66
C ALA A 214 15.09 -14.75 -11.30
N GLU A 215 15.82 -13.76 -10.80
CA GLU A 215 17.19 -13.47 -11.22
C GLU A 215 18.15 -14.61 -10.90
N GLY A 216 17.99 -15.26 -9.74
CA GLY A 216 18.74 -16.44 -9.34
C GLY A 216 18.50 -17.63 -10.28
N ILE A 217 17.25 -17.87 -10.66
CA ILE A 217 16.90 -18.88 -11.68
C ILE A 217 17.59 -18.55 -13.01
N ALA A 218 17.55 -17.29 -13.44
CA ALA A 218 18.17 -16.83 -14.69
C ALA A 218 19.71 -17.01 -14.73
N ALA A 219 20.34 -17.17 -13.57
CA ALA A 219 21.78 -17.39 -13.45
C ALA A 219 22.18 -18.88 -13.49
N LEU A 220 21.23 -19.80 -13.38
CA LEU A 220 21.47 -21.23 -13.48
C LEU A 220 21.76 -21.65 -14.93
N SER A 221 22.32 -22.84 -15.10
CA SER A 221 22.59 -23.48 -16.40
C SER A 221 22.43 -25.01 -16.28
N GLY A 222 22.28 -25.70 -17.41
CA GLY A 222 22.09 -27.14 -17.46
C GLY A 222 20.83 -27.66 -16.73
N PRO A 223 20.87 -28.88 -16.16
CA PRO A 223 19.71 -29.50 -15.51
C PRO A 223 19.10 -28.67 -14.36
N PRO A 224 19.88 -28.02 -13.47
CA PRO A 224 19.32 -27.16 -12.43
C PRO A 224 18.48 -25.98 -12.96
N LEU A 225 18.83 -25.42 -14.12
CA LEU A 225 18.03 -24.37 -14.76
C LEU A 225 16.69 -24.92 -15.22
N LEU A 226 16.70 -26.05 -15.94
CA LEU A 226 15.50 -26.67 -16.49
C LEU A 226 14.55 -27.09 -15.37
N GLU A 227 15.10 -27.62 -14.28
CA GLU A 227 14.34 -27.89 -13.08
C GLU A 227 13.81 -26.58 -12.48
N ALA A 228 14.63 -25.58 -12.15
CA ALA A 228 14.11 -24.39 -11.48
C ALA A 228 13.12 -23.56 -12.34
N ALA A 229 13.22 -23.62 -13.67
CA ALA A 229 12.39 -22.83 -14.59
C ALA A 229 10.89 -23.12 -14.49
N HIS A 230 10.46 -24.32 -14.11
CA HIS A 230 9.03 -24.62 -13.93
C HIS A 230 8.38 -23.76 -12.84
N ARG A 231 9.17 -23.24 -11.89
CA ARG A 231 8.68 -22.39 -10.80
C ARG A 231 8.37 -20.96 -11.23
N LEU A 232 8.81 -20.53 -12.42
CA LEU A 232 8.64 -19.14 -12.88
C LEU A 232 7.17 -18.75 -13.03
N GLU A 233 6.32 -19.67 -13.47
CA GLU A 233 4.88 -19.41 -13.60
C GLU A 233 4.24 -19.14 -12.23
N ALA A 234 4.60 -19.93 -11.22
CA ALA A 234 4.16 -19.71 -9.84
C ALA A 234 4.67 -18.38 -9.29
N LEU A 235 5.95 -18.05 -9.51
CA LEU A 235 6.53 -16.76 -9.08
C LEU A 235 5.83 -15.56 -9.75
N HIS A 236 5.48 -15.69 -11.04
CA HIS A 236 4.74 -14.66 -11.76
C HIS A 236 3.34 -14.47 -11.17
N GLY A 237 2.62 -15.58 -10.92
CA GLY A 237 1.31 -15.54 -10.27
C GLY A 237 1.36 -14.91 -8.88
N GLU A 238 2.35 -15.27 -8.06
CA GLU A 238 2.56 -14.63 -6.76
C GLU A 238 2.83 -13.13 -6.89
N PHE A 239 3.70 -12.73 -7.83
CA PHE A 239 4.08 -11.34 -8.04
C PHE A 239 2.89 -10.46 -8.49
N ASP A 240 2.05 -10.96 -9.39
CA ASP A 240 0.91 -10.22 -9.94
C ASP A 240 -0.17 -9.91 -8.89
N THR A 241 -0.29 -10.75 -7.86
CA THR A 241 -1.24 -10.54 -6.76
C THR A 241 -0.80 -9.48 -5.75
N LEU A 242 0.47 -9.04 -5.79
CA LEU A 242 1.00 -8.08 -4.83
C LEU A 242 0.46 -6.68 -5.08
N GLU A 243 -0.19 -6.10 -4.07
CA GLU A 243 -0.47 -4.67 -4.05
C GLU A 243 0.82 -3.91 -3.68
N LEU A 244 1.43 -3.27 -4.67
CA LEU A 244 2.72 -2.59 -4.54
C LEU A 244 2.56 -1.07 -4.33
N PRO A 245 3.49 -0.41 -3.62
CA PRO A 245 3.54 1.05 -3.55
C PRO A 245 3.70 1.65 -4.95
N ARG A 246 2.91 2.68 -5.27
CA ARG A 246 2.90 3.35 -6.60
C ARG A 246 4.29 3.80 -7.06
N THR A 247 5.16 4.17 -6.13
CA THR A 247 6.54 4.61 -6.39
C THR A 247 7.45 3.47 -6.85
N ALA A 248 7.15 2.22 -6.49
CA ALA A 248 7.95 1.04 -6.80
C ALA A 248 7.29 0.10 -7.82
N THR A 249 5.98 0.22 -8.08
CA THR A 249 5.23 -0.69 -8.96
C THR A 249 5.87 -0.87 -10.33
N ARG A 250 6.20 0.24 -11.01
CA ARG A 250 6.77 0.20 -12.36
C ARG A 250 8.14 -0.46 -12.37
N SER A 251 9.04 -0.02 -11.50
CA SER A 251 10.43 -0.52 -11.48
C SER A 251 10.52 -1.98 -11.08
N LEU A 252 9.70 -2.45 -10.13
CA LEU A 252 9.65 -3.86 -9.74
C LEU A 252 9.06 -4.73 -10.87
N ARG A 253 7.98 -4.30 -11.53
CA ARG A 253 7.42 -5.01 -12.69
C ARG A 253 8.43 -5.15 -13.82
N GLU A 254 9.11 -4.08 -14.18
CA GLU A 254 10.18 -4.10 -15.20
C GLU A 254 11.37 -4.98 -14.79
N ARG A 255 11.72 -5.01 -13.50
CA ARG A 255 12.78 -5.90 -12.98
C ARG A 255 12.37 -7.37 -13.09
N PHE A 256 11.17 -7.71 -12.64
CA PHE A 256 10.64 -9.08 -12.72
C PHE A 256 10.51 -9.56 -14.17
N ALA A 257 9.94 -8.74 -15.06
CA ALA A 257 9.79 -9.06 -16.48
C ALA A 257 11.15 -9.36 -17.15
N ARG A 258 12.16 -8.50 -16.91
CA ARG A 258 13.52 -8.74 -17.42
C ARG A 258 14.13 -10.03 -16.87
N ALA A 259 13.90 -10.36 -15.60
CA ALA A 259 14.39 -11.62 -15.03
C ALA A 259 13.71 -12.84 -15.68
N ALA A 260 12.40 -12.78 -15.89
CA ALA A 260 11.63 -13.83 -16.57
C ALA A 260 12.07 -14.01 -18.04
N GLU A 261 12.25 -12.93 -18.79
CA GLU A 261 12.78 -12.95 -20.16
C GLU A 261 14.18 -13.59 -20.20
N ARG A 262 15.06 -13.24 -19.26
CA ARG A 262 16.39 -13.85 -19.16
C ARG A 262 16.33 -15.34 -18.86
N CYS A 263 15.42 -15.77 -17.98
CA CYS A 263 15.20 -17.19 -17.73
C CYS A 263 14.75 -17.93 -19.00
N ALA A 264 13.75 -17.39 -19.71
CA ALA A 264 13.24 -18.00 -20.93
C ALA A 264 14.32 -18.12 -22.02
N ALA A 265 15.15 -17.08 -22.16
CA ALA A 265 16.30 -17.09 -23.08
C ALA A 265 17.38 -18.10 -22.66
N ALA A 266 17.62 -18.26 -21.34
CA ALA A 266 18.56 -19.26 -20.83
C ALA A 266 18.05 -20.69 -21.08
N VAL A 267 16.78 -20.97 -20.79
CA VAL A 267 16.15 -22.28 -21.04
C VAL A 267 16.20 -22.64 -22.52
N THR A 268 15.83 -21.71 -23.39
CA THR A 268 15.88 -21.91 -24.85
C THR A 268 17.31 -22.24 -25.32
N ARG A 269 18.31 -21.55 -24.75
CA ARG A 269 19.73 -21.78 -25.07
C ARG A 269 20.20 -23.16 -24.60
N GLU A 270 19.87 -23.56 -23.38
CA GLU A 270 20.22 -24.89 -22.86
C GLU A 270 19.58 -26.01 -23.69
N GLN A 271 18.30 -25.86 -24.04
CA GLN A 271 17.60 -26.81 -24.92
C GLN A 271 18.27 -26.89 -26.30
N ALA A 272 18.71 -25.77 -26.87
CA ALA A 272 19.42 -25.76 -28.15
C ALA A 272 20.82 -26.40 -28.06
N LEU A 273 21.55 -26.19 -26.95
CA LEU A 273 22.83 -26.85 -26.70
C LEU A 273 22.67 -28.36 -26.56
N GLU A 274 21.66 -28.80 -25.81
CA GLU A 274 21.36 -30.22 -25.62
C GLU A 274 20.95 -30.87 -26.95
N ALA A 275 20.07 -30.23 -27.72
CA ALA A 275 19.69 -30.70 -29.05
C ALA A 275 20.92 -30.82 -29.98
N ARG A 276 21.86 -29.87 -29.91
CA ARG A 276 23.11 -29.96 -30.67
C ARG A 276 23.98 -31.14 -30.21
N ARG A 277 24.11 -31.32 -28.90
CA ARG A 277 24.87 -32.43 -28.30
C ARG A 277 24.34 -33.79 -28.76
N VAL A 278 23.02 -33.97 -28.77
CA VAL A 278 22.36 -35.19 -29.29
C VAL A 278 22.85 -35.52 -30.70
N TRP A 279 22.91 -34.54 -31.60
CA TRP A 279 23.37 -34.77 -32.97
C TRP A 279 24.86 -35.03 -33.07
N THR A 280 25.69 -34.36 -32.26
CA THR A 280 27.14 -34.64 -32.20
C THR A 280 27.40 -36.07 -31.74
N ASP A 281 26.77 -36.51 -30.65
CA ASP A 281 26.87 -37.87 -30.13
C ASP A 281 26.41 -38.90 -31.20
N LEU A 282 25.34 -38.58 -31.95
CA LEU A 282 24.83 -39.42 -33.02
C LEU A 282 25.82 -39.59 -34.18
N PHE A 283 26.49 -38.52 -34.62
CA PHE A 283 27.49 -38.61 -35.68
C PHE A 283 28.77 -39.32 -35.24
N GLU A 284 29.12 -39.26 -33.95
CA GLU A 284 30.22 -40.04 -33.38
C GLU A 284 29.91 -41.54 -33.43
N VAL A 285 28.68 -41.93 -33.05
CA VAL A 285 28.20 -43.31 -33.18
C VAL A 285 28.23 -43.76 -34.66
N ALA A 286 27.73 -42.93 -35.57
CA ALA A 286 27.76 -43.21 -37.01
C ALA A 286 29.19 -43.38 -37.55
N ASN A 287 30.15 -42.61 -37.04
CA ASN A 287 31.56 -42.76 -37.41
C ASN A 287 32.16 -44.08 -36.92
N CYS A 288 31.82 -44.52 -35.70
CA CYS A 288 32.24 -45.82 -35.18
C CYS A 288 31.68 -46.95 -36.06
N LEU A 289 30.38 -46.88 -36.39
CA LEU A 289 29.71 -47.85 -37.25
C LEU A 289 30.30 -47.88 -38.66
N ARG A 290 30.59 -46.72 -39.26
CA ARG A 290 31.31 -46.61 -40.54
C ARG A 290 32.65 -47.34 -40.47
N GLY A 291 33.43 -47.14 -39.41
CA GLY A 291 34.72 -47.81 -39.22
C GLY A 291 34.58 -49.33 -39.19
N TYR A 292 33.62 -49.84 -38.42
CA TYR A 292 33.31 -51.27 -38.37
C TYR A 292 32.86 -51.81 -39.75
N ALA A 293 31.90 -51.15 -40.40
CA ALA A 293 31.39 -51.53 -41.71
C ALA A 293 32.48 -51.50 -42.79
N LEU A 294 33.44 -50.56 -42.73
CA LEU A 294 34.58 -50.50 -43.64
C LEU A 294 35.52 -51.70 -43.46
N ALA A 295 35.79 -52.09 -42.21
CA ALA A 295 36.60 -53.28 -41.90
C ALA A 295 35.92 -54.57 -42.37
N VAL A 296 34.58 -54.65 -42.28
CA VAL A 296 33.79 -55.74 -42.87
C VAL A 296 33.90 -55.76 -44.40
N ALA A 297 33.69 -54.63 -45.06
CA ALA A 297 33.76 -54.52 -46.53
C ALA A 297 35.14 -54.87 -47.10
N ARG A 298 36.21 -54.56 -46.37
CA ARG A 298 37.61 -54.89 -46.72
C ARG A 298 38.04 -56.29 -46.33
N GLN A 299 37.18 -57.04 -45.62
CA GLN A 299 37.52 -58.34 -45.06
C GLN A 299 38.78 -58.28 -44.18
N SER A 300 38.87 -57.22 -43.36
CA SER A 300 39.96 -57.04 -42.39
C SER A 300 40.06 -58.18 -41.39
N ASP A 301 41.14 -58.17 -40.61
CA ASP A 301 41.40 -59.16 -39.57
C ASP A 301 40.20 -59.32 -38.60
N PRO A 302 39.86 -60.56 -38.19
CA PRO A 302 38.74 -60.80 -37.26
C PRO A 302 38.84 -60.06 -35.92
N ASP A 303 40.04 -59.90 -35.36
CA ASP A 303 40.25 -59.24 -34.06
C ASP A 303 40.07 -57.72 -34.18
N GLU A 304 40.50 -57.14 -35.31
CA GLU A 304 40.24 -55.73 -35.64
C GLU A 304 38.73 -55.47 -35.78
N ARG A 305 38.02 -56.33 -36.51
CA ARG A 305 36.56 -56.24 -36.67
C ARG A 305 35.82 -56.37 -35.34
N ALA A 306 36.23 -57.31 -34.48
CA ALA A 306 35.64 -57.49 -33.15
C ALA A 306 35.84 -56.24 -32.28
N THR A 307 37.03 -55.63 -32.32
CA THR A 307 37.35 -54.40 -31.58
C THR A 307 36.49 -53.22 -32.04
N LEU A 308 36.35 -53.02 -33.35
CA LEU A 308 35.54 -51.93 -33.92
C LEU A 308 34.04 -52.13 -33.65
N ARG A 309 33.57 -53.38 -33.68
CA ARG A 309 32.19 -53.73 -33.31
C ARG A 309 31.90 -53.38 -31.85
N ALA A 310 32.77 -53.81 -30.92
CA ALA A 310 32.63 -53.51 -29.50
C ALA A 310 32.65 -52.01 -29.22
N ARG A 311 33.49 -51.23 -29.92
CA ARG A 311 33.50 -49.76 -29.83
C ARG A 311 32.18 -49.15 -30.30
N THR A 312 31.59 -49.66 -31.37
CA THR A 312 30.30 -49.18 -31.90
C THR A 312 29.17 -49.46 -30.91
N GLU A 313 29.11 -50.68 -30.36
CA GLU A 313 28.11 -51.04 -29.34
C GLU A 313 28.24 -50.18 -28.08
N ALA A 314 29.47 -49.95 -27.61
CA ALA A 314 29.73 -49.08 -26.48
C ALA A 314 29.26 -47.63 -26.76
N ALA A 315 29.55 -47.09 -27.95
CA ALA A 315 29.12 -45.75 -28.35
C ALA A 315 27.58 -45.66 -28.39
N MET A 316 26.90 -46.64 -28.99
CA MET A 316 25.43 -46.72 -29.05
C MET A 316 24.79 -46.81 -27.65
N ALA A 317 25.45 -47.47 -26.69
CA ALA A 317 24.95 -47.61 -25.32
C ALA A 317 25.05 -46.33 -24.47
N THR A 318 25.90 -45.37 -24.88
CA THR A 318 26.17 -44.14 -24.11
C THR A 318 24.92 -43.25 -23.99
N ARG A 319 24.02 -43.29 -24.98
CA ARG A 319 22.81 -42.47 -25.02
C ARG A 319 21.65 -43.22 -25.69
N PRO A 320 20.50 -43.44 -25.03
CA PRO A 320 19.36 -44.14 -25.62
C PRO A 320 18.30 -43.23 -26.26
N ASP A 321 18.26 -41.94 -25.92
CA ASP A 321 17.25 -40.96 -26.35
C ASP A 321 17.63 -40.28 -27.67
N TRP A 322 17.70 -41.08 -28.74
CA TRP A 322 17.99 -40.56 -30.07
C TRP A 322 16.81 -39.81 -30.70
N PRO A 323 17.07 -38.92 -31.69
CA PRO A 323 16.03 -38.40 -32.56
C PRO A 323 15.23 -39.55 -33.19
N ARG A 324 13.96 -39.28 -33.52
CA ARG A 324 13.06 -40.27 -34.10
C ARG A 324 13.72 -40.97 -35.30
N ASP A 325 13.56 -42.29 -35.38
CA ASP A 325 14.10 -43.20 -36.42
C ASP A 325 15.63 -43.39 -36.42
N ALA A 326 16.42 -42.49 -35.84
CA ALA A 326 17.88 -42.58 -35.85
C ALA A 326 18.41 -43.88 -35.20
N GLY A 327 17.89 -44.25 -34.04
CA GLY A 327 18.28 -45.50 -33.35
C GLY A 327 17.95 -46.75 -34.17
N ALA A 328 16.81 -46.75 -34.88
CA ALA A 328 16.41 -47.86 -35.74
C ALA A 328 17.31 -47.98 -36.98
N ILE A 329 17.68 -46.84 -37.60
CA ILE A 329 18.62 -46.81 -38.73
C ILE A 329 19.99 -47.34 -38.29
N LEU A 330 20.53 -46.85 -37.18
CA LEU A 330 21.82 -47.32 -36.65
C LEU A 330 21.81 -48.82 -36.35
N GLY A 331 20.75 -49.32 -35.71
CA GLY A 331 20.58 -50.75 -35.44
C GLY A 331 20.47 -51.59 -36.71
N GLN A 332 19.76 -51.10 -37.73
CA GLN A 332 19.67 -51.77 -39.02
C GLN A 332 21.04 -51.83 -39.72
N GLN A 333 21.80 -50.73 -39.72
CA GLN A 333 23.12 -50.67 -40.33
C GLN A 333 24.14 -51.55 -39.60
N LEU A 334 24.07 -51.62 -38.27
CA LEU A 334 24.88 -52.56 -37.48
C LEU A 334 24.52 -54.01 -37.82
N SER A 335 23.24 -54.35 -37.90
CA SER A 335 22.80 -55.70 -38.28
C SER A 335 23.23 -56.09 -39.69
N LYS A 336 23.22 -55.14 -40.65
CA LYS A 336 23.74 -55.35 -42.00
C LYS A 336 25.24 -55.60 -42.00
N ALA A 337 26.00 -54.82 -41.22
CA ALA A 337 27.43 -55.01 -41.05
C ALA A 337 27.76 -56.37 -40.41
N ASP A 338 27.03 -56.77 -39.37
CA ASP A 338 27.16 -58.09 -38.73
C ASP A 338 26.88 -59.24 -39.73
N ALA A 339 25.92 -59.05 -40.65
CA ALA A 339 25.58 -60.02 -41.69
C ALA A 339 26.53 -60.01 -42.90
N GLY A 340 27.47 -59.06 -42.97
CA GLY A 340 28.34 -58.84 -44.13
C GLY A 340 27.65 -58.20 -45.34
N ASP A 341 26.40 -57.73 -45.19
CA ASP A 341 25.63 -57.02 -46.22
C ASP A 341 25.98 -55.53 -46.24
N VAL A 342 27.23 -55.23 -46.59
CA VAL A 342 27.77 -53.87 -46.58
C VAL A 342 28.14 -53.44 -48.00
N PRO A 343 27.72 -52.25 -48.47
CA PRO A 343 28.16 -51.73 -49.77
C PRO A 343 29.69 -51.62 -49.85
N THR A 344 30.31 -52.40 -50.74
CA THR A 344 31.77 -52.48 -50.89
C THR A 344 32.35 -51.39 -51.78
N ASP A 345 31.53 -50.68 -52.56
CA ASP A 345 31.96 -49.54 -53.39
C ASP A 345 32.07 -48.28 -52.53
N VAL A 346 33.23 -48.13 -51.90
CA VAL A 346 33.59 -47.00 -51.03
C VAL A 346 33.49 -45.66 -51.78
N ALA A 347 33.80 -45.62 -53.07
CA ALA A 347 33.75 -44.41 -53.88
C ALA A 347 32.30 -43.98 -54.16
N ALA A 348 31.41 -44.94 -54.44
CA ALA A 348 29.98 -44.66 -54.57
C ALA A 348 29.36 -44.19 -53.26
N ASN A 349 29.76 -44.77 -52.12
CA ASN A 349 29.35 -44.34 -50.78
C ASN A 349 29.80 -42.89 -50.49
N GLU A 350 31.05 -42.54 -50.85
CA GLU A 350 31.55 -41.16 -50.70
C GLU A 350 30.72 -40.18 -51.56
N ALA A 351 30.36 -40.57 -52.78
CA ALA A 351 29.51 -39.76 -53.65
C ALA A 351 28.10 -39.55 -53.08
N VAL A 352 27.58 -40.48 -52.27
CA VAL A 352 26.32 -40.27 -51.52
C VAL A 352 26.51 -39.18 -50.46
N LEU A 353 27.52 -39.29 -49.59
CA LEU A 353 27.78 -38.28 -48.55
C LEU A 353 28.08 -36.90 -49.15
N ARG A 354 28.84 -36.85 -50.25
CA ARG A 354 29.15 -35.62 -50.99
C ARG A 354 27.87 -34.94 -51.53
N ARG A 355 26.91 -35.72 -52.05
CA ARG A 355 25.59 -35.21 -52.45
C ARG A 355 24.79 -34.69 -51.26
N LEU A 356 24.83 -35.35 -50.11
CA LEU A 356 24.17 -34.86 -48.89
C LEU A 356 24.75 -33.52 -48.43
N CYS A 357 26.07 -33.33 -48.49
CA CYS A 357 26.71 -32.03 -48.23
C CYS A 357 26.19 -30.94 -49.17
N ILE A 358 26.14 -31.18 -50.48
CA ILE A 358 25.66 -30.20 -51.47
C ILE A 358 24.17 -29.87 -51.22
N ARG A 359 23.35 -30.88 -50.91
CA ARG A 359 21.94 -30.68 -50.55
C ARG A 359 21.81 -29.77 -49.34
N ALA A 360 22.59 -30.01 -48.28
CA ALA A 360 22.61 -29.19 -47.07
C ALA A 360 23.09 -27.76 -47.35
N GLU A 361 24.18 -27.60 -48.10
CA GLU A 361 24.76 -26.29 -48.48
C GLU A 361 23.80 -25.44 -49.32
N VAL A 362 23.00 -26.06 -50.18
CA VAL A 362 21.95 -25.37 -50.96
C VAL A 362 20.78 -24.99 -50.07
N LEU A 363 20.42 -25.81 -49.09
CA LEU A 363 19.36 -25.48 -48.13
C LEU A 363 19.77 -24.32 -47.20
N THR A 364 21.02 -24.26 -46.78
CA THR A 364 21.50 -23.26 -45.80
C THR A 364 22.25 -22.08 -46.41
N ASP A 365 22.30 -22.02 -47.74
CA ASP A 365 23.10 -21.05 -48.52
C ASP A 365 24.58 -20.95 -48.11
N VAL A 366 25.14 -22.06 -47.61
CA VAL A 366 26.56 -22.15 -47.31
C VAL A 366 27.33 -22.37 -48.62
N PRO A 367 28.48 -21.69 -48.84
CA PRO A 367 29.27 -21.86 -50.05
C PRO A 367 29.74 -23.31 -50.24
N THR A 368 29.48 -23.85 -51.43
CA THR A 368 30.01 -25.16 -51.86
C THR A 368 31.47 -25.01 -52.31
N PRO A 369 32.37 -25.94 -51.99
CA PRO A 369 33.76 -25.94 -52.47
C PRO A 369 33.85 -25.89 -54.01
N PRO A 370 34.93 -25.30 -54.59
CA PRO A 370 35.08 -25.15 -56.03
C PRO A 370 34.90 -26.45 -56.83
N GLU A 371 35.41 -27.57 -56.30
CA GLU A 371 35.31 -28.90 -56.90
C GLU A 371 33.87 -29.44 -57.00
N ASP A 372 32.92 -28.84 -56.27
CA ASP A 372 31.52 -29.25 -56.22
C ASP A 372 30.53 -28.23 -56.79
N GLN A 373 31.02 -27.10 -57.29
CA GLN A 373 30.17 -26.04 -57.87
C GLN A 373 29.40 -26.50 -59.11
N GLY A 374 29.89 -27.51 -59.84
CA GLY A 374 29.15 -28.12 -60.96
C GLY A 374 27.91 -28.85 -60.46
N PHE A 375 28.08 -29.73 -59.48
CA PHE A 375 26.99 -30.50 -58.88
C PHE A 375 25.97 -29.63 -58.14
N ARG A 376 26.42 -28.54 -57.49
CA ARG A 376 25.51 -27.56 -56.89
C ARG A 376 24.54 -26.98 -57.93
N ARG A 377 25.07 -26.54 -59.08
CA ARG A 377 24.27 -25.96 -60.18
C ARG A 377 23.28 -26.97 -60.74
N GLU A 378 23.73 -28.20 -60.97
CA GLU A 378 22.86 -29.29 -61.44
C GLU A 378 21.70 -29.56 -60.47
N TYR A 379 22.00 -29.71 -59.17
CA TYR A 379 20.99 -29.94 -58.15
C TYR A 379 19.99 -28.76 -58.03
N GLN A 380 20.48 -27.51 -58.11
CA GLN A 380 19.61 -26.33 -58.11
C GLN A 380 18.67 -26.30 -59.33
N LEU A 381 19.15 -26.68 -60.51
CA LEU A 381 18.32 -26.80 -61.73
C LEU A 381 17.26 -27.90 -61.58
N GLN A 382 17.65 -29.09 -61.09
CA GLN A 382 16.72 -30.19 -60.84
C GLN A 382 15.61 -29.79 -59.86
N ARG A 383 15.97 -29.06 -58.79
CA ARG A 383 15.00 -28.51 -57.83
C ARG A 383 14.06 -27.49 -58.46
N LEU A 384 14.56 -26.58 -59.28
CA LEU A 384 13.73 -25.57 -59.97
C LEU A 384 12.67 -26.22 -60.87
N VAL A 385 13.03 -27.30 -61.56
CA VAL A 385 12.10 -28.08 -62.40
C VAL A 385 11.06 -28.80 -61.54
N HIS A 386 11.47 -29.37 -60.40
CA HIS A 386 10.57 -30.13 -59.52
C HIS A 386 9.67 -29.26 -58.62
N SER A 387 10.07 -28.03 -58.29
CA SER A 387 9.38 -27.20 -57.28
C SER A 387 8.48 -26.10 -57.85
N MET A 388 8.31 -26.00 -59.18
CA MET A 388 7.44 -25.04 -59.90
C MET A 388 7.30 -23.66 -59.21
N GLY A 389 8.42 -23.05 -58.83
CA GLY A 389 8.45 -21.67 -58.31
C GLY A 389 7.94 -21.46 -56.88
N GLN A 390 7.60 -22.50 -56.11
CA GLN A 390 7.37 -22.32 -54.67
C GLN A 390 8.71 -22.26 -53.93
N GLY A 391 9.03 -21.09 -53.38
CA GLY A 391 10.20 -20.89 -52.53
C GLY A 391 10.09 -21.74 -51.27
N VAL A 392 10.90 -22.80 -51.18
CA VAL A 392 11.01 -23.63 -49.99
C VAL A 392 12.09 -23.02 -49.10
N SER A 393 11.71 -22.45 -47.96
CA SER A 393 12.68 -22.05 -46.95
C SER A 393 13.36 -23.29 -46.38
N ALA A 394 14.59 -23.14 -45.87
CA ALA A 394 15.22 -24.18 -45.07
C ALA A 394 14.27 -24.54 -43.91
N ASP A 395 13.73 -25.75 -43.85
CA ASP A 395 12.92 -26.27 -42.72
C ASP A 395 13.83 -27.14 -41.83
N PRO A 396 13.83 -27.04 -40.48
CA PRO A 396 14.69 -27.86 -39.64
C PRO A 396 14.51 -29.35 -39.91
N ALA A 397 13.28 -29.77 -40.23
CA ALA A 397 12.97 -31.16 -40.55
C ALA A 397 13.72 -31.68 -41.79
N GLN A 398 14.07 -30.81 -42.74
CA GLN A 398 14.79 -31.21 -43.95
C GLN A 398 16.27 -31.52 -43.67
N LEU A 399 16.95 -30.74 -42.82
CA LEU A 399 18.34 -31.03 -42.45
C LEU A 399 18.45 -32.27 -41.55
N ASP A 400 17.46 -32.49 -40.70
CA ASP A 400 17.38 -33.71 -39.89
C ASP A 400 17.11 -34.93 -40.78
N ALA A 401 16.26 -34.82 -41.79
CA ALA A 401 16.09 -35.88 -42.79
C ALA A 401 17.41 -36.19 -43.53
N LEU A 402 18.17 -35.17 -43.96
CA LEU A 402 19.49 -35.38 -44.56
C LEU A 402 20.47 -36.04 -43.59
N ALA A 403 20.38 -35.72 -42.29
CA ALA A 403 21.21 -36.34 -41.27
C ALA A 403 20.82 -37.81 -41.08
N LEU A 404 19.52 -38.17 -41.10
CA LEU A 404 19.08 -39.57 -41.07
C LEU A 404 19.54 -40.33 -42.33
N GLU A 405 19.49 -39.72 -43.51
CA GLU A 405 20.06 -40.28 -44.74
C GLU A 405 21.58 -40.50 -44.63
N TRP A 406 22.29 -39.60 -43.94
CA TRP A 406 23.72 -39.73 -43.66
C TRP A 406 24.02 -40.98 -42.83
N LEU A 407 23.20 -41.28 -41.81
CA LEU A 407 23.35 -42.49 -40.98
C LEU A 407 23.16 -43.78 -41.78
N ALA A 408 22.40 -43.73 -42.87
CA ALA A 408 22.11 -44.89 -43.72
C ALA A 408 23.15 -45.12 -44.83
N ALA A 409 24.12 -44.20 -45.00
CA ALA A 409 25.15 -44.32 -46.03
C ALA A 409 26.12 -45.48 -45.74
N GLY A 410 26.64 -46.09 -46.81
CA GLY A 410 27.64 -47.15 -46.70
C GLY A 410 29.00 -46.62 -46.19
N PRO A 411 29.94 -47.52 -45.87
CA PRO A 411 31.25 -47.15 -45.33
C PRO A 411 32.08 -46.36 -46.33
N VAL A 412 32.80 -45.37 -45.83
CA VAL A 412 33.74 -44.51 -46.57
C VAL A 412 35.08 -44.44 -45.82
N GLU A 413 36.14 -44.00 -46.50
CA GLU A 413 37.44 -43.72 -45.87
C GLU A 413 37.32 -42.68 -44.76
N GLU A 414 38.16 -42.81 -43.72
CA GLU A 414 38.12 -41.93 -42.55
C GLU A 414 38.42 -40.47 -42.88
N GLU A 415 39.39 -40.21 -43.76
CA GLU A 415 39.74 -38.86 -44.20
C GLU A 415 38.59 -38.21 -44.97
N ALA A 416 37.96 -38.96 -45.88
CA ALA A 416 36.81 -38.50 -46.64
C ALA A 416 35.60 -38.24 -45.73
N TYR A 417 35.30 -39.15 -44.81
CA TYR A 417 34.22 -39.00 -43.84
C TYR A 417 34.38 -37.75 -42.99
N THR A 418 35.56 -37.58 -42.38
CA THR A 418 35.84 -36.46 -41.46
C THR A 418 35.71 -35.12 -42.18
N ARG A 419 36.24 -35.02 -43.40
CA ARG A 419 36.14 -33.81 -44.24
C ARG A 419 34.69 -33.50 -44.64
N LEU A 420 33.93 -34.52 -45.06
CA LEU A 420 32.55 -34.34 -45.48
C LEU A 420 31.62 -34.07 -44.29
N LEU A 421 31.83 -34.74 -43.14
CA LEU A 421 31.07 -34.50 -41.93
C LEU A 421 31.28 -33.06 -41.45
N ALA A 422 32.52 -32.56 -41.44
CA ALA A 422 32.79 -31.15 -41.11
C ALA A 422 32.11 -30.16 -42.08
N ARG A 423 31.92 -30.52 -43.36
CA ARG A 423 31.08 -29.73 -44.30
C ARG A 423 29.62 -29.76 -43.89
N PHE A 424 29.09 -30.94 -43.60
CA PHE A 424 27.69 -31.14 -43.26
C PHE A 424 27.32 -30.46 -41.93
N GLU A 425 28.15 -30.62 -40.90
CA GLU A 425 27.96 -30.00 -39.58
C GLU A 425 28.02 -28.47 -39.64
N ARG A 426 28.87 -27.89 -40.49
CA ARG A 426 28.87 -26.43 -40.74
C ARG A 426 27.52 -25.93 -41.24
N CYS A 427 26.83 -26.70 -42.09
CA CYS A 427 25.49 -26.33 -42.56
C CYS A 427 24.48 -26.39 -41.41
N ARG A 428 24.54 -27.42 -40.57
CA ARG A 428 23.69 -27.56 -39.38
C ARG A 428 23.92 -26.45 -38.34
N ASP A 429 25.18 -26.05 -38.13
CA ASP A 429 25.57 -25.00 -37.18
C ASP A 429 25.19 -23.58 -37.61
N THR A 430 25.30 -23.28 -38.91
CA THR A 430 25.02 -21.93 -39.46
C THR A 430 23.59 -21.50 -39.20
N ARG A 431 22.66 -22.46 -39.15
CA ARG A 431 21.24 -22.24 -38.88
C ARG A 431 20.90 -21.99 -37.41
N LEU A 432 21.61 -22.64 -36.47
CA LEU A 432 21.43 -22.39 -35.03
C LEU A 432 21.71 -20.92 -34.65
N ARG A 433 22.51 -20.21 -35.46
CA ARG A 433 22.78 -18.76 -35.30
C ARG A 433 21.67 -17.86 -35.84
N THR A 434 20.90 -18.33 -36.83
CA THR A 434 19.79 -17.57 -37.42
C THR A 434 18.48 -17.75 -36.66
N ASP A 435 18.20 -18.95 -36.12
CA ASP A 435 17.01 -19.18 -35.27
C ASP A 435 17.09 -18.42 -33.93
N ASN A 436 18.30 -18.14 -33.43
CA ASN A 436 18.53 -17.33 -32.21
C ASN A 436 18.44 -15.81 -32.43
N ARG A 437 18.30 -15.33 -33.68
CA ARG A 437 18.13 -13.90 -34.00
C ARG A 437 16.70 -13.54 -34.42
N GLY A 438 15.82 -14.53 -34.55
CA GLY A 438 14.47 -14.37 -35.09
C GLY A 438 13.33 -14.53 -34.06
N ARG A 439 13.61 -14.52 -32.76
CA ARG A 439 12.59 -14.53 -31.69
C ARG A 439 12.77 -13.36 -30.76
#